data_AF-A0A9W7J2M5-F1
#
_entry.id   AF-A0A9W7J2M5-F1
#
_cell.length_a   1.000
_cell.length_b   1.000
_cell.length_c   1.000
_cell.angle_alpha   90.00
_cell.angle_beta   90.00
_cell.angle_gamma   90.00
#
_symmetry.space_group_name_H-M   'P 1'
#
loop_
_entity.id
_entity.type
_entity.pdbx_description
1 polymer ?
#
loop_
_entity_poly.entity_id
_entity_poly.type
_entity_poly.pdbx_seq_one_letter_code
_entity_poly.pdbx_strand_id
1 'polypeptide(L)'
;MSSQGSRASNKITDDELNALVVKLQALLPQLNHGRHGRVSSSTTKVVKETCSYIRRLQKEVDDLGERLSQCLDSMDISSSDVEILTNLLHH
;
A
#
# COMPACT_ATOMS: atom_id res chain seq x y z
N MET A 1 -0.24 36.83 34.82
CA MET A 1 0.87 36.71 33.85
C MET A 1 0.58 35.50 32.99
N SER A 2 0.44 35.71 31.69
CA SER A 2 -0.12 34.76 30.73
C SER A 2 0.72 33.48 30.61
N SER A 3 0.11 32.34 30.93
CA SER A 3 0.61 31.00 30.57
C SER A 3 0.37 30.79 29.07
N GLN A 4 1.27 31.36 28.28
CA GLN A 4 1.23 31.27 26.83
C GLN A 4 1.52 29.82 26.41
N GLY A 5 0.53 29.22 25.74
CA GLY A 5 0.41 27.78 25.55
C GLY A 5 1.60 27.12 24.87
N SER A 6 2.07 26.03 25.48
CA SER A 6 2.86 25.00 24.83
C SER A 6 1.98 24.22 23.85
N ARG A 7 1.59 24.85 22.74
CA ARG A 7 1.30 24.12 21.52
C ARG A 7 2.65 23.65 20.98
N ALA A 8 3.15 22.54 21.52
CA ALA A 8 4.19 21.75 20.89
C ALA A 8 3.64 21.39 19.51
N SER A 9 3.99 22.22 18.53
CA SER A 9 3.65 21.97 17.14
C SER A 9 4.38 20.70 16.78
N ASN A 10 3.61 19.65 16.52
CA ASN A 10 4.03 18.32 16.07
C ASN A 10 4.67 18.46 14.66
N LYS A 11 5.75 19.23 14.57
CA LYS A 11 6.46 19.52 13.33
C LYS A 11 7.27 18.29 13.00
N ILE A 12 6.77 17.53 12.02
CA ILE A 12 7.55 16.51 11.32
C ILE A 12 8.89 17.14 10.95
N THR A 13 9.97 16.52 11.40
CA THR A 13 11.34 16.92 11.08
C THR A 13 11.70 16.47 9.66
N ASP A 14 12.64 17.17 9.03
CA ASP A 14 13.13 16.77 7.69
C ASP A 14 13.75 15.37 7.71
N ASP A 15 14.34 14.95 8.83
CA ASP A 15 14.89 13.61 9.02
C ASP A 15 13.79 12.53 9.05
N GLU A 16 12.70 12.77 9.77
CA GLU A 16 11.53 11.88 9.78
C GLU A 16 10.88 11.78 8.40
N LEU A 17 10.78 12.91 7.69
CA LEU A 17 10.25 12.96 6.33
C LEU A 17 11.13 12.15 5.37
N ASN A 18 12.45 12.32 5.45
CA ASN A 18 13.40 11.60 4.60
C ASN A 18 13.39 10.09 4.92
N ALA A 19 13.35 9.71 6.20
CA ALA A 19 13.23 8.31 6.60
C ALA A 19 11.95 7.65 6.06
N LEU A 20 10.82 8.37 6.08
CA LEU A 20 9.58 7.90 5.49
C LEU A 20 9.70 7.72 3.97
N VAL A 21 10.31 8.68 3.26
CA VAL A 21 10.52 8.62 1.82
C VAL A 21 11.36 7.40 1.43
N VAL A 22 12.45 7.12 2.15
CA VAL A 22 13.30 5.94 1.91
C VAL A 22 12.51 4.64 2.07
N LYS A 23 11.69 4.53 3.13
CA LYS A 23 10.83 3.36 3.34
C LYS A 23 9.80 3.20 2.22
N LEU A 24 9.16 4.28 1.80
CA LEU A 24 8.20 4.25 0.69
C LEU A 24 8.85 3.84 -0.62
N GLN A 25 10.06 4.34 -0.92
CA GLN A 25 10.80 3.95 -2.11
C GLN A 25 11.09 2.44 -2.15
N ALA A 26 11.52 1.86 -1.03
CA ALA A 26 11.81 0.43 -0.93
C ALA A 26 10.58 -0.46 -1.17
N LEU A 27 9.38 0.04 -0.85
CA LEU A 27 8.11 -0.67 -1.05
C LEU A 27 7.52 -0.49 -2.46
N LEU A 28 8.07 0.43 -3.27
CA LEU A 28 7.53 0.72 -4.60
C LEU A 28 8.28 -0.08 -5.67
N PRO A 29 7.65 -1.10 -6.29
CA PRO A 29 8.31 -1.89 -7.33
C PRO A 29 8.78 -1.01 -8.48
N GLN A 30 8.03 0.04 -8.85
CA GLN A 30 8.41 0.94 -9.95
C GLN A 30 9.68 1.77 -9.67
N LEU A 31 9.98 2.02 -8.39
CA LEU A 31 11.19 2.74 -7.98
C LEU A 31 12.38 1.79 -7.77
N ASN A 32 12.11 0.52 -7.44
CA ASN A 32 13.14 -0.52 -7.32
C ASN A 32 13.64 -1.07 -8.67
N HIS A 33 12.82 -1.07 -9.73
CA HIS A 33 13.21 -1.60 -11.05
C HIS A 33 14.06 -0.61 -11.89
N GLY A 34 14.16 0.64 -11.44
CA GLY A 34 15.03 1.66 -12.04
C GLY A 34 16.50 1.48 -11.68
N ARG A 35 17.11 0.35 -12.05
CA ARG A 35 18.57 0.29 -12.20
C ARG A 35 18.96 1.43 -13.15
N HIS A 36 19.93 2.25 -12.77
CA HIS A 36 20.41 3.43 -13.49
C HIS A 36 19.57 4.71 -13.37
N GLY A 37 19.84 5.43 -12.29
CA GLY A 37 19.65 6.87 -12.27
C GLY A 37 19.32 7.32 -10.87
N ARG A 38 20.21 8.11 -10.28
CA ARG A 38 19.95 8.85 -9.04
C ARG A 38 18.74 9.74 -9.25
N VAL A 39 17.52 9.23 -9.11
CA VAL A 39 16.36 10.08 -9.06
C VAL A 39 16.30 10.53 -7.62
N SER A 40 16.83 11.73 -7.37
CA SER A 40 16.33 12.60 -6.31
C SER A 40 14.84 12.84 -6.62
N SER A 41 14.02 11.82 -6.36
CA SER A 41 12.59 11.89 -6.55
C SER A 41 12.11 12.76 -5.41
N SER A 42 11.66 13.97 -5.75
CA SER A 42 10.99 14.85 -4.79
C SER A 42 10.00 14.05 -3.95
N THR A 43 9.92 14.35 -2.66
CA THR A 43 8.98 13.73 -1.71
C THR A 43 7.56 13.67 -2.30
N THR A 44 7.14 14.70 -3.03
CA THR A 44 5.84 14.74 -3.72
C THR A 44 5.69 13.63 -4.77
N LYS A 45 6.76 13.32 -5.52
CA LYS A 45 6.75 12.24 -6.52
C LYS A 45 6.65 10.88 -5.86
N VAL A 46 7.44 10.64 -4.80
CA VAL A 46 7.39 9.37 -4.06
C VAL A 46 6.00 9.15 -3.48
N VAL A 47 5.43 10.16 -2.81
CA VAL A 47 4.07 10.06 -2.26
C VAL A 47 3.02 9.81 -3.35
N LYS A 48 3.11 10.50 -4.50
CA LYS A 48 2.19 10.26 -5.64
C LYS A 48 2.29 8.84 -6.18
N GLU A 49 3.50 8.32 -6.35
CA GLU A 49 3.71 6.93 -6.77
C GLU A 49 3.19 5.94 -5.72
N THR A 50 3.40 6.22 -4.43
CA THR A 50 2.83 5.42 -3.34
C THR A 50 1.31 5.36 -3.43
N CYS A 51 0.64 6.51 -3.52
CA CYS A 51 -0.83 6.55 -3.62
C CYS A 51 -1.34 5.84 -4.88
N SER A 52 -0.63 5.96 -6.00
CA SER A 52 -0.99 5.31 -7.26
C SER A 52 -0.80 3.79 -7.18
N TYR A 53 0.26 3.33 -6.50
CA TYR A 53 0.50 1.91 -6.27
C TYR A 53 -0.54 1.29 -5.34
N ILE A 54 -0.88 1.95 -4.23
CA ILE A 54 -1.97 1.50 -3.34
C ILE A 54 -3.28 1.36 -4.13
N ARG A 55 -3.63 2.33 -4.97
CA ARG A 55 -4.86 2.28 -5.77
C ARG A 55 -4.87 1.12 -6.76
N ARG A 56 -3.72 0.80 -7.38
CA ARG A 56 -3.60 -0.37 -8.26
C ARG A 56 -3.75 -1.67 -7.48
N LEU A 57 -3.07 -1.80 -6.34
CA LEU A 57 -3.18 -2.98 -5.48
C LEU A 57 -4.62 -3.21 -5.01
N GLN A 58 -5.31 -2.15 -4.57
CA GLN A 58 -6.72 -2.25 -4.19
C GLN A 58 -7.57 -2.78 -5.34
N LYS A 59 -7.38 -2.23 -6.55
CA LYS A 59 -8.09 -2.71 -7.73
C LYS A 59 -7.75 -4.18 -8.06
N GLU A 60 -6.49 -4.57 -7.99
CA GLU A 60 -6.07 -5.96 -8.26
C GLU A 60 -6.71 -6.92 -7.25
N VAL A 61 -6.81 -6.53 -5.98
CA VAL A 61 -7.50 -7.30 -4.94
C VAL A 61 -9.00 -7.40 -5.22
N ASP A 62 -9.65 -6.28 -5.59
CA ASP A 62 -11.07 -6.26 -5.93
C ASP A 62 -11.38 -7.14 -7.15
N ASP A 63 -10.62 -6.97 -8.24
CA ASP A 63 -10.75 -7.75 -9.48
C ASP A 63 -10.50 -9.24 -9.23
N LEU A 64 -9.53 -9.58 -8.38
CA LEU A 64 -9.25 -10.97 -8.00
C LEU A 64 -10.38 -11.55 -7.14
N GLY A 65 -10.91 -10.77 -6.20
CA GLY A 65 -12.05 -11.15 -5.36
C GLY A 65 -13.28 -11.47 -6.20
N GLU A 66 -13.62 -10.62 -7.16
CA GLU A 66 -14.75 -10.84 -8.06
C GLU A 66 -14.57 -12.11 -8.90
N ARG A 67 -13.39 -12.30 -9.49
CA ARG A 67 -13.09 -13.51 -10.27
C ARG A 67 -13.14 -14.78 -9.42
N LEU A 68 -12.71 -14.71 -8.17
CA LEU A 68 -12.80 -15.83 -7.24
C LEU A 68 -14.26 -16.14 -6.90
N SER A 69 -15.08 -15.13 -6.59
CA SER A 69 -16.51 -15.32 -6.36
C SER A 69 -17.21 -15.95 -7.57
N GLN A 70 -16.97 -15.44 -8.78
CA GLN A 70 -17.53 -16.03 -10.01
C GLN A 70 -17.08 -17.47 -10.25
N CYS A 71 -15.81 -17.78 -9.96
CA CYS A 71 -15.29 -19.15 -10.06
C CYS A 71 -15.99 -20.07 -9.06
N LEU A 72 -16.20 -19.60 -7.83
CA LEU A 72 -16.90 -20.34 -6.79
C LEU A 72 -18.37 -20.56 -7.11
N ASP A 73 -19.05 -19.57 -7.71
CA ASP A 73 -20.46 -19.69 -8.12
C ASP A 73 -20.65 -20.60 -9.34
N SER A 74 -19.65 -20.65 -10.25
CA SER A 74 -19.73 -21.45 -11.48
C SER A 74 -19.43 -22.92 -11.28
N MET A 75 -18.63 -23.26 -10.28
CA MET A 75 -18.33 -24.64 -9.92
C MET A 75 -19.41 -24.99 -8.89
N ASP A 76 -20.09 -26.14 -9.00
CA ASP A 76 -21.15 -26.58 -8.06
C ASP A 76 -20.51 -26.96 -6.71
N ILE A 77 -19.86 -25.97 -6.09
CA ILE A 77 -19.01 -26.04 -4.92
C ILE A 77 -19.94 -25.93 -3.74
N SER A 78 -19.98 -26.99 -2.94
CA SER A 78 -20.74 -26.97 -1.70
C SER A 78 -20.13 -25.93 -0.74
N SER A 79 -20.93 -25.39 0.18
CA SER A 79 -20.42 -24.42 1.18
C SER A 79 -19.21 -24.95 1.97
N SER A 80 -19.08 -26.28 2.12
CA SER A 80 -17.90 -26.93 2.73
C SER A 80 -16.63 -26.83 1.88
N ASP A 81 -16.75 -26.88 0.55
CA ASP A 81 -15.61 -26.77 -0.36
C ASP A 81 -15.10 -25.31 -0.42
N VAL A 82 -16.00 -24.32 -0.30
CA VAL A 82 -15.65 -22.90 -0.16
C VAL A 82 -14.82 -22.65 1.10
N GLU A 83 -15.22 -23.25 2.23
CA GLU A 83 -14.54 -23.10 3.53
C GLU A 83 -13.12 -23.69 3.52
N ILE A 84 -12.89 -24.76 2.78
CA ILE A 84 -11.55 -25.33 2.59
C ILE A 84 -10.68 -24.41 1.74
N LEU A 85 -11.24 -23.83 0.67
CA LEU A 85 -10.53 -22.90 -0.23
C LEU A 85 -10.15 -21.60 0.47
N THR A 86 -11.04 -21.02 1.28
CA THR A 86 -10.71 -19.82 2.08
C THR A 86 -9.62 -20.10 3.11
N ASN A 87 -9.65 -21.26 3.78
CA ASN A 87 -8.59 -21.66 4.69
C ASN A 87 -7.24 -21.86 4.00
N LEU A 88 -7.22 -22.35 2.75
CA LEU A 88 -6.00 -22.49 1.94
C LEU A 88 -5.42 -21.14 1.49
N LEU A 89 -6.26 -20.15 1.22
CA LEU A 89 -5.84 -18.81 0.81
C LEU A 89 -5.43 -17.90 1.98
N HIS A 90 -5.76 -18.28 3.21
CA HIS A 90 -5.45 -17.55 4.44
C HIS A 90 -4.08 -17.91 5.06
N HIS A 91 -3.22 -18.64 4.35
CA HIS A 91 -1.86 -19.04 4.78
C HIS A 91 -0.78 -18.39 3.90
#